data_AF-A0A932E7V4-F1
#
_entry.id   AF-A0A932E7V4-F1
#
_cell.length_a   1.000
_cell.length_b   1.000
_cell.length_c   1.000
_cell.angle_alpha   90.00
_cell.angle_beta   90.00
_cell.angle_gamma   90.00
#
_symmetry.space_group_name_H-M   'P 1'
#
loop_
_entity.id
_entity.type
_entity.pdbx_description
1 polymer ?
#
loop_
_entity_poly.entity_id
_entity_poly.type
_entity_poly.pdbx_seq_one_letter_code
_entity_poly.pdbx_strand_id
1 'polypeptide(L)' 'MRFSHHESGGVVKLTPAEAEVVAQAVRGLTNKEIARALRKSELTVRNQLTAVYRKLGLKRRLQLIAQFRG' A
#
# COMPACT_ATOMS: atom_id res chain seq x y z
N MET A 1 14.57 -20.46 -12.65
CA MET A 1 13.54 -19.52 -13.13
C MET A 1 13.71 -18.19 -12.40
N ARG A 2 13.76 -17.09 -13.15
CA ARG A 2 14.10 -15.73 -12.70
C ARG A 2 13.09 -15.19 -11.69
N PHE A 3 13.57 -14.69 -10.55
CA PHE A 3 12.93 -13.55 -9.87
C PHE A 3 13.85 -12.34 -10.07
N SER A 4 13.87 -11.84 -11.30
CA SER A 4 14.40 -10.52 -11.63
C SER A 4 13.37 -9.49 -11.17
N HIS A 5 13.59 -8.83 -10.02
CA HIS A 5 13.29 -7.41 -9.80
C HIS A 5 13.81 -7.01 -8.41
N HIS A 6 15.09 -6.64 -8.34
CA HIS A 6 15.57 -5.77 -7.27
C HIS A 6 15.93 -4.46 -7.95
N GLU A 7 14.90 -3.67 -8.28
CA GLU A 7 15.09 -2.29 -8.70
C GLU A 7 14.68 -1.38 -7.55
N SER A 8 15.70 -0.96 -6.82
CA SER A 8 15.94 0.41 -6.41
C SER A 8 14.70 1.20 -5.98
N GLY A 9 14.46 1.28 -4.67
CA GLY A 9 14.05 2.49 -3.95
C GLY A 9 13.16 3.49 -4.70
N GLY A 10 12.16 3.00 -5.43
CA GLY A 10 11.26 3.83 -6.19
C GLY A 10 10.38 4.54 -5.19
N VAL A 11 10.75 5.78 -4.87
CA VAL A 11 9.85 6.76 -4.25
C VAL A 11 8.71 7.00 -5.23
N VAL A 12 7.79 6.03 -5.28
CA VAL A 12 6.51 6.18 -5.92
C VAL A 12 5.90 7.37 -5.22
N LYS A 13 5.65 8.43 -5.99
CA LYS A 13 5.00 9.65 -5.51
C LYS A 13 3.55 9.31 -5.15
N LEU A 14 3.40 8.66 -4.00
CA LEU A 14 2.16 8.54 -3.30
C LEU A 14 1.80 9.93 -2.81
N THR A 15 0.52 10.27 -2.95
CA THR A 15 -0.01 11.41 -2.21
C THR A 15 0.16 11.14 -0.71
N PRO A 16 0.25 12.19 0.13
CA PRO A 16 0.38 12.01 1.58
C PRO A 16 -0.71 11.08 2.14
N ALA A 17 -1.95 11.19 1.65
CA ALA A 17 -3.06 10.32 2.01
C ALA A 17 -2.83 8.84 1.64
N GLU A 18 -2.29 8.57 0.45
CA GLU A 18 -1.97 7.20 0.03
C GLU A 18 -0.81 6.62 0.85
N ALA A 19 0.21 7.42 1.13
CA ALA A 19 1.36 7.00 1.94
C ALA A 19 0.94 6.61 3.37
N GLU A 20 0.02 7.36 3.98
CA GLU A 20 -0.53 7.03 5.30
C GLU A 20 -1.26 5.69 5.29
N VAL A 21 -2.11 5.45 4.29
CA VAL A 21 -2.85 4.18 4.14
C VAL A 21 -1.88 3.01 3.95
N VAL A 22 -0.83 3.20 3.13
CA VAL A 22 0.20 2.18 2.90
C VAL A 22 0.97 1.87 4.19
N ALA A 23 1.39 2.89 4.94
CA ALA A 23 2.12 2.70 6.18
C ALA A 23 1.34 1.82 7.18
N GLN A 24 0.03 2.06 7.32
CA GLN A 24 -0.82 1.23 8.17
C GLN A 24 -1.06 -0.17 7.57
N ALA A 25 -1.20 -0.29 6.25
CA ALA A 25 -1.36 -1.59 5.59
C ALA A 25 -0.11 -2.48 5.72
N VAL A 26 1.08 -1.90 5.63
CA VAL A 26 2.38 -2.60 5.80
C VAL A 26 2.55 -3.11 7.23
N ARG A 27 2.03 -2.37 8.22
CA ARG A 27 1.96 -2.81 9.63
C ARG A 27 1.00 -3.98 9.87
N GLY A 28 0.21 -4.38 8.87
CA GLY A 28 -0.73 -5.50 8.99
C GLY A 28 -2.17 -5.10 9.36
N LEU A 29 -2.47 -3.80 9.49
CA LEU A 29 -3.81 -3.34 9.88
C LEU A 29 -4.86 -3.63 8.81
N THR A 30 -6.06 -4.05 9.21
CA THR A 30 -7.18 -4.27 8.28
C THR A 30 -7.72 -2.95 7.72
N ASN A 31 -8.44 -2.96 6.58
CA ASN A 31 -9.01 -1.74 6.00
C ASN A 31 -9.89 -0.97 6.99
N LYS A 32 -10.61 -1.69 7.85
CA LYS A 32 -11.43 -1.15 8.94
C LYS A 32 -10.61 -0.44 10.01
N GLU A 33 -9.48 -1.02 10.40
CA GLU A 33 -8.58 -0.40 11.37
C GLU A 33 -7.86 0.81 10.78
N ILE A 34 -7.43 0.74 9.52
CA ILE A 34 -6.85 1.88 8.80
C ILE A 34 -7.87 3.01 8.68
N ALA A 35 -9.12 2.68 8.35
CA ALA A 35 -10.23 3.62 8.28
C ALA A 35 -10.44 4.32 9.63
N ARG A 36 -10.45 3.57 10.73
CA ARG A 36 -10.55 4.12 12.09
C ARG A 36 -9.34 4.99 12.45
N ALA A 37 -8.13 4.54 12.14
CA ALA A 37 -6.89 5.25 12.44
C ALA A 37 -6.78 6.59 11.70
N LEU A 38 -7.22 6.62 10.44
CA LEU A 38 -7.16 7.82 9.58
C LEU A 38 -8.45 8.65 9.62
N ARG A 39 -9.45 8.26 10.42
CA ARG A 39 -10.82 8.84 10.42
C ARG A 39 -11.41 8.97 9.01
N LYS A 40 -11.29 7.90 8.22
CA LYS A 40 -11.83 7.78 6.85
C LYS A 40 -12.81 6.61 6.78
N SER A 41 -13.63 6.57 5.72
CA SER A 41 -14.46 5.40 5.43
C SER A 41 -13.63 4.24 4.88
N GLU A 42 -14.04 3.00 5.20
CA GLU A 42 -13.42 1.78 4.67
C GLU A 42 -13.35 1.78 3.14
N LEU A 43 -14.41 2.27 2.49
CA LEU A 43 -14.46 2.46 1.03
C LEU A 43 -13.35 3.39 0.54
N THR A 44 -13.13 4.51 1.22
CA THR A 44 -12.08 5.48 0.88
C THR A 44 -10.69 4.87 1.02
N VAL A 45 -10.46 4.07 2.08
CA VAL A 45 -9.21 3.31 2.26
C VAL A 45 -9.03 2.28 1.15
N ARG A 46 -10.09 1.54 0.81
CA ARG A 46 -10.08 0.55 -0.28
C ARG A 46 -9.74 1.20 -1.62
N ASN A 47 -10.34 2.35 -1.93
CA ASN A 47 -10.07 3.10 -3.15
C ASN A 47 -8.64 3.62 -3.20
N GLN A 48 -8.13 4.17 -2.09
CA GLN A 48 -6.72 4.57 -1.98
C GLN A 48 -5.80 3.37 -2.20
N LEU A 49 -6.01 2.24 -1.52
CA LEU A 49 -5.21 1.02 -1.72
C LEU A 49 -5.25 0.54 -3.16
N THR A 50 -6.41 0.54 -3.81
CA THR A 50 -6.54 0.17 -5.23
C THR A 50 -5.73 1.11 -6.13
N ALA A 51 -5.79 2.42 -5.90
CA ALA A 51 -4.99 3.40 -6.63
C ALA A 51 -3.49 3.17 -6.42
N VAL A 52 -3.08 2.92 -5.17
CA VAL A 52 -1.71 2.56 -4.81
C VAL A 52 -1.25 1.29 -5.51
N TYR A 53 -2.05 0.22 -5.47
CA TYR A 53 -1.73 -1.03 -6.16
C TYR A 53 -1.55 -0.81 -7.65
N ARG A 54 -2.41 0.00 -8.28
CA ARG A 54 -2.29 0.36 -9.69
C ARG A 54 -1.04 1.18 -9.99
N LYS A 55 -0.68 2.13 -9.13
CA LYS A 55 0.53 2.96 -9.25
C LYS A 55 1.82 2.14 -9.08
N LEU A 56 1.81 1.19 -8.16
CA LEU A 56 2.95 0.32 -7.86
C LEU A 56 3.02 -0.93 -8.76
N GLY A 57 2.03 -1.13 -9.64
CA GLY A 57 1.92 -2.36 -10.44
C GLY A 57 1.67 -3.63 -9.61
N LEU A 58 1.22 -3.48 -8.36
CA LEU A 58 0.95 -4.58 -7.45
C LEU A 58 -0.47 -5.09 -7.63
N LYS A 59 -0.68 -6.40 -7.42
CA LYS A 59 -2.00 -7.02 -7.48
C LYS A 59 -2.54 -7.42 -6.12
N ARG A 60 -1.66 -7.56 -5.12
CA ARG A 60 -2.00 -8.12 -3.82
C ARG A 60 -1.36 -7.34 -2.68
N ARG A 61 -2.09 -7.25 -1.57
CA ARG A 61 -1.60 -6.72 -0.30
C ARG A 61 -0.29 -7.38 0.14
N LEU A 62 -0.12 -8.69 -0.10
CA LEU A 62 1.10 -9.40 0.25
C LEU A 62 2.32 -8.84 -0.51
N GLN A 63 2.16 -8.47 -1.79
CA GLN A 63 3.23 -7.86 -2.58
C GLN A 63 3.55 -6.45 -2.06
N LEU A 64 2.54 -5.70 -1.60
CA LEU A 64 2.75 -4.40 -0.94
C LEU A 64 3.59 -4.57 0.34
N ILE A 65 3.22 -5.52 1.21
CA ILE A 65 3.98 -5.77 2.44
C ILE A 65 5.41 -6.20 2.10
N ALA A 66 5.58 -7.10 1.13
CA ALA A 66 6.91 -7.54 0.68
C ALA A 66 7.76 -6.39 0.14
N GLN A 67 7.16 -5.45 -0.60
CA GLN A 67 7.87 -4.28 -1.16
C GLN A 67 8.39 -3.29 -0.10
N PHE A 68 7.70 -3.15 1.04
CA PHE A 68 8.04 -2.16 2.06
C PHE A 68 8.70 -2.76 3.31
N ARG A 69 8.79 -4.09 3.38
CA ARG A 69 9.38 -4.82 4.51
C ARG A 69 10.71 -5.50 4.12
N GLY A 70 11.23 -5.19 2.92
CA GLY A 70 12.53 -5.60 2.40
C GLY A 70 13.51 -4.45 2.41
#